data_AF-A0A0C9ZIA2-F1
#
_entry.id   AF-A0A0C9ZIA2-F1
#
_cell.length_a   1.000
_cell.length_b   1.000
_cell.length_c   1.000
_cell.angle_alpha   90.00
_cell.angle_beta   90.00
_cell.angle_gamma   90.00
#
_symmetry.space_group_name_H-M   'P 1'
#
loop_
_entity.id
_entity.type
_entity.pdbx_description
1 polymer ?
#
loop_
_entity_poly.entity_id
_entity_poly.type
_entity_poly.pdbx_seq_one_letter_code
_entity_poly.pdbx_strand_id
1 'polypeptide(L)'
;KICKLIIEAWQQYFLMLKDNLIGHFTLDNAHNNDTAMRELSCLLTLHGIDFNLVDRHIICFPHVLNICSGHVTDEYMVVNFASISEAWVDALDGNKVINKDAYIEALQCDPIALGHDIVCAQLDDMDWQVLQDMEVVLKIPHSAQQCMLGESFPLLSHAVPSFKTFMAQWEQLSLNKPCFAPYIEIGLHHARSYYQHMGETNAYAIAMFLPFQITAHPQTQFNPSLHRFTWIELNWEEFEVHEVKRAVLNMMTQLRMTVNTQPDLHQPNELLQLQVPRSSNLQVAFVPTKLATQYNLPTMHAQQPVSNVQTAEQELTSYVTASCSPEGTDPLSFWAVSWSMYPTLYHIAMDYLPIQALAVPCECIFSSSAEMMTKRCNQISPILMEALQMLKFFFKKEQLNFTRGW
;
A
#
# COMPACT_ATOMS: atom_id res chain seq x y z
N LYS A 1 -18.22 16.57 31.65
CA LYS A 1 -17.14 15.90 32.41
C LYS A 1 -16.46 14.80 31.58
N ILE A 2 -17.20 13.83 31.03
CA ILE A 2 -16.65 12.76 30.18
C ILE A 2 -15.98 13.30 28.91
N CYS A 3 -16.62 14.19 28.15
CA CYS A 3 -16.03 14.78 26.94
C CYS A 3 -14.66 15.44 27.18
N LYS A 4 -14.50 16.12 28.33
CA LYS A 4 -13.24 16.78 28.69
C LYS A 4 -12.13 15.77 28.96
N LEU A 5 -12.44 14.68 29.67
CA LEU A 5 -11.49 13.60 29.96
C LEU A 5 -11.06 12.86 28.70
N ILE A 6 -11.97 12.65 27.75
CA ILE A 6 -11.63 12.01 26.47
C ILE A 6 -10.67 12.92 25.67
N ILE A 7 -10.94 14.23 25.61
CA ILE A 7 -10.07 15.20 24.93
C ILE A 7 -8.68 15.27 25.58
N GLU A 8 -8.61 15.34 26.91
CA GLU A 8 -7.34 15.39 27.64
C GLU A 8 -6.52 14.11 27.45
N ALA A 9 -7.14 12.93 27.54
CA ALA A 9 -6.47 11.65 27.28
C ALA A 9 -5.92 11.57 25.84
N TRP A 10 -6.68 12.10 24.88
CA TRP A 10 -6.28 12.11 23.48
C TRP A 10 -5.12 13.05 23.21
N GLN A 11 -5.12 14.26 23.80
CA GLN A 11 -4.01 15.21 23.65
C GLN A 11 -2.69 14.62 24.15
N GLN A 12 -2.73 13.88 25.27
CA GLN A 12 -1.57 13.17 25.79
C GLN A 12 -1.09 12.05 24.85
N TYR A 13 -2.01 11.31 24.23
CA TYR A 13 -1.68 10.28 23.25
C TYR A 13 -0.99 10.85 22.00
N PHE A 14 -1.47 11.99 21.47
CA PHE A 14 -0.86 12.62 20.31
C PHE A 14 0.51 13.23 20.58
N LEU A 15 0.73 13.78 21.78
CA LEU A 15 2.04 14.27 22.19
C LEU A 15 3.08 13.14 22.21
N MET A 16 2.69 11.93 22.62
CA MET A 16 3.55 10.74 22.53
C MET A 16 3.84 10.26 21.09
N LEU A 17 2.92 10.49 20.15
CA LEU A 17 3.12 10.16 18.74
C LEU A 17 4.03 11.17 18.01
N LYS A 18 4.18 12.38 18.55
CA LYS A 18 4.85 13.50 17.87
C LYS A 18 6.35 13.30 17.66
N ASP A 19 6.98 12.44 18.46
CA ASP A 19 8.45 12.36 18.52
C ASP A 19 9.09 11.66 17.30
N ASN A 20 8.34 10.98 16.42
CA ASN A 20 8.94 10.22 15.29
C ASN A 20 8.10 10.08 14.01
N LEU A 21 6.95 10.74 13.87
CA LEU A 21 6.01 10.43 12.79
C LEU A 21 6.04 11.46 11.64
N ILE A 22 6.96 11.24 10.71
CA ILE A 22 6.79 11.69 9.33
C ILE A 22 6.56 10.44 8.49
N GLY A 23 5.30 10.04 8.40
CA GLY A 23 4.88 8.91 7.58
C GLY A 23 4.65 9.30 6.12
N HIS A 24 4.00 8.40 5.39
CA HIS A 24 3.51 8.62 4.04
C HIS A 24 2.01 8.95 4.07
N PHE A 25 1.58 9.78 3.15
CA PHE A 25 0.20 10.24 3.05
C PHE A 25 -0.44 9.67 1.79
N THR A 26 -1.44 8.81 1.98
CA THR A 26 -2.23 8.27 0.87
C THR A 26 -3.45 9.15 0.61
N LEU A 27 -3.50 9.80 -0.55
CA LEU A 27 -4.52 10.80 -0.89
C LEU A 27 -5.13 10.51 -2.26
N ASP A 28 -6.35 10.99 -2.49
CA ASP A 28 -6.96 11.02 -3.81
C ASP A 28 -6.31 12.10 -4.71
N ASN A 29 -6.52 12.01 -6.02
CA ASN A 29 -5.82 12.88 -6.99
C ASN A 29 -6.51 14.23 -7.18
N ALA A 30 -6.89 14.87 -6.07
CA ALA A 30 -7.52 16.17 -6.08
C ALA A 30 -6.48 17.29 -5.92
N HIS A 31 -6.58 18.36 -6.71
CA HIS A 31 -5.59 19.46 -6.71
C HIS A 31 -5.40 20.15 -5.33
N ASN A 32 -6.42 20.10 -4.47
CA ASN A 32 -6.31 20.59 -3.10
C ASN A 32 -5.32 19.75 -2.26
N ASN A 33 -5.18 18.45 -2.52
CA ASN A 33 -4.22 17.59 -1.84
C ASN A 33 -2.78 17.92 -2.23
N ASP A 34 -2.52 18.21 -3.51
CA ASP A 34 -1.22 18.70 -3.95
C ASP A 34 -0.84 20.00 -3.24
N THR A 35 -1.82 20.89 -3.08
CA THR A 35 -1.63 22.14 -2.36
C THR A 35 -1.37 21.87 -0.88
N ALA A 36 -2.12 20.97 -0.25
CA ALA A 36 -1.92 20.58 1.15
C ALA A 36 -0.53 19.97 1.39
N MET A 37 -0.04 19.10 0.50
CA MET A 37 1.30 18.50 0.59
C MET A 37 2.41 19.55 0.44
N ARG A 38 2.22 20.55 -0.44
CA ARG A 38 3.15 21.69 -0.59
C ARG A 38 3.20 22.55 0.68
N GLU A 39 2.05 22.90 1.25
CA GLU A 39 1.98 23.67 2.50
C GLU A 39 2.58 22.89 3.68
N LEU A 40 2.30 21.58 3.78
CA LEU A 40 2.89 20.72 4.81
C LEU A 40 4.41 20.66 4.69
N SER A 41 4.95 20.50 3.47
CA SER A 41 6.39 20.52 3.21
C SER A 41 7.02 21.85 3.65
N CYS A 42 6.38 22.98 3.34
CA CYS A 42 6.84 24.30 3.78
C CYS A 42 6.87 24.42 5.31
N LEU A 43 5.80 23.99 5.98
CA LEU A 43 5.72 24.03 7.45
C LEU A 43 6.78 23.16 8.12
N LEU A 44 7.02 21.95 7.61
CA LEU A 44 8.03 21.04 8.15
C LEU A 44 9.45 21.59 7.92
N THR A 45 9.71 22.14 6.73
CA THR A 45 11.00 22.76 6.40
C THR A 45 11.31 23.92 7.35
N LEU A 46 10.32 24.75 7.68
CA LEU A 46 10.47 25.84 8.66
C LEU A 46 10.84 25.34 10.07
N HIS A 47 10.50 24.09 10.40
CA HIS A 47 10.85 23.44 11.67
C HIS A 47 12.14 22.61 11.57
N GLY A 48 12.90 22.74 10.48
CA GLY A 48 14.15 22.00 10.27
C GLY A 48 13.95 20.52 9.94
N ILE A 49 12.75 20.15 9.50
CA ILE A 49 12.40 18.79 9.14
C ILE A 49 12.48 18.65 7.61
N ASP A 50 13.30 17.71 7.14
CA ASP A 50 13.36 17.36 5.73
C ASP A 50 12.10 16.55 5.31
N PHE A 51 11.39 17.04 4.31
CA PHE A 51 10.14 16.45 3.83
C PHE A 51 10.04 16.51 2.31
N ASN A 52 10.36 15.40 1.66
CA ASN A 52 10.15 15.24 0.23
C ASN A 52 8.66 14.99 -0.07
N LEU A 53 7.95 16.02 -0.53
CA LEU A 53 6.52 15.94 -0.81
C LEU A 53 6.15 14.89 -1.86
N VAL A 54 7.03 14.61 -2.83
CA VAL A 54 6.77 13.63 -3.89
C VAL A 54 6.93 12.21 -3.32
N ASP A 55 8.04 11.95 -2.63
CA ASP A 55 8.31 10.64 -2.04
C ASP A 55 7.28 10.26 -0.96
N ARG A 56 6.79 11.26 -0.20
CA ARG A 56 5.81 11.06 0.89
C ARG A 56 4.35 11.07 0.44
N HIS A 57 4.05 11.35 -0.82
CA HIS A 57 2.70 11.33 -1.37
C HIS A 57 2.42 10.00 -2.08
N ILE A 58 1.48 9.23 -1.55
CA ILE A 58 1.00 7.99 -2.15
C ILE A 58 -0.34 8.26 -2.80
N ILE A 59 -0.48 7.87 -4.05
CA ILE A 59 -1.74 8.04 -4.76
C ILE A 59 -2.69 6.90 -4.39
N CYS A 60 -3.92 7.24 -4.03
CA CYS A 60 -4.97 6.29 -3.68
C CYS A 60 -5.30 5.37 -4.87
N PHE A 61 -4.99 4.07 -4.75
CA PHE A 61 -5.13 3.11 -5.84
C PHE A 61 -6.55 2.98 -6.43
N PRO A 62 -7.63 2.85 -5.63
CA PRO A 62 -9.00 2.79 -6.15
C PRO A 62 -9.39 4.07 -6.87
N HIS A 63 -8.90 5.22 -6.41
CA HIS A 63 -9.18 6.49 -7.04
C HIS A 63 -8.56 6.56 -8.44
N VAL A 64 -7.33 6.05 -8.62
CA VAL A 64 -6.71 5.95 -9.94
C VAL A 64 -7.53 5.05 -10.88
N LEU A 65 -7.94 3.86 -10.41
CA LEU A 65 -8.77 2.96 -11.23
C LEU A 65 -10.11 3.61 -11.62
N ASN A 66 -10.71 4.35 -10.70
CA ASN A 66 -11.94 5.10 -10.96
C ASN A 66 -11.72 6.21 -12.00
N ILE A 67 -10.59 6.93 -11.96
CA ILE A 67 -10.25 7.93 -12.98
C ILE A 67 -10.07 7.26 -14.35
N CYS A 68 -9.28 6.18 -14.43
CA CYS A 68 -9.09 5.47 -15.69
C CYS A 68 -10.43 4.98 -16.29
N SER A 69 -11.31 4.47 -15.43
CA SER A 69 -12.65 4.01 -15.83
C SER A 69 -13.58 5.17 -16.20
N GLY A 70 -13.49 6.29 -15.47
CA GLY A 70 -14.27 7.49 -15.71
C GLY A 70 -13.98 8.10 -17.08
N HIS A 71 -12.70 8.20 -17.46
CA HIS A 71 -12.33 8.65 -18.81
C HIS A 71 -12.88 7.73 -19.90
N VAL A 72 -12.91 6.42 -19.68
CA VAL A 72 -13.55 5.50 -20.62
C VAL A 72 -15.04 5.84 -20.74
N THR A 73 -15.78 5.99 -19.63
CA THR A 73 -17.22 6.27 -19.65
C THR A 73 -17.58 7.69 -20.09
N ASP A 74 -16.67 8.66 -19.97
CA ASP A 74 -16.90 10.04 -20.37
C ASP A 74 -16.64 10.25 -21.87
N GLU A 75 -15.72 9.48 -22.44
CA GLU A 75 -15.24 9.68 -23.82
C GLU A 75 -15.69 8.56 -24.77
N TYR A 76 -16.34 7.49 -24.30
CA TYR A 76 -16.68 6.34 -25.14
C TYR A 76 -17.51 6.69 -26.38
N MET A 77 -18.34 7.73 -26.32
CA MET A 77 -19.23 8.14 -27.43
C MET A 77 -18.49 8.71 -28.63
N VAL A 78 -17.28 9.24 -28.44
CA VAL A 78 -16.51 9.94 -29.48
C VAL A 78 -15.36 9.10 -30.02
N VAL A 79 -15.35 7.81 -29.68
CA VAL A 79 -14.29 6.88 -29.99
C VAL A 79 -14.23 6.54 -31.48
N ASN A 80 -13.01 6.45 -32.02
CA ASN A 80 -12.78 6.20 -33.43
C ASN A 80 -12.51 4.71 -33.73
N PHE A 81 -13.39 4.10 -34.52
CA PHE A 81 -13.27 2.71 -34.97
C PHE A 81 -12.73 2.55 -36.40
N ALA A 82 -12.21 3.61 -37.03
CA ALA A 82 -11.79 3.58 -38.43
C ALA A 82 -10.69 2.54 -38.72
N SER A 83 -9.84 2.24 -37.74
CA SER A 83 -8.74 1.28 -37.85
C SER A 83 -9.17 -0.19 -37.68
N ILE A 84 -10.42 -0.44 -37.32
CA ILE A 84 -10.93 -1.78 -37.01
C ILE A 84 -11.83 -2.27 -38.15
N SER A 85 -11.66 -3.52 -38.57
CA SER A 85 -12.40 -4.15 -39.68
C SER A 85 -13.93 -4.10 -39.49
N GLU A 86 -14.67 -4.21 -40.60
CA GLU A 86 -16.15 -4.12 -40.62
C GLU A 86 -16.87 -5.24 -39.85
N ALA A 87 -16.26 -6.42 -39.70
CA ALA A 87 -16.85 -7.52 -38.95
C ALA A 87 -16.14 -7.71 -37.60
N TRP A 88 -16.85 -7.43 -36.51
CA TRP A 88 -16.47 -7.88 -35.17
C TRP A 88 -17.62 -8.66 -34.53
N VAL A 89 -17.25 -9.59 -33.67
CA VAL A 89 -18.16 -10.53 -33.00
C VAL A 89 -18.45 -10.07 -31.59
N ASP A 90 -19.68 -10.33 -31.16
CA ASP A 90 -20.19 -10.02 -29.83
C ASP A 90 -19.26 -10.52 -28.71
N ALA A 91 -19.22 -9.72 -27.63
CA ALA A 91 -18.37 -9.95 -26.47
C ALA A 91 -18.66 -11.28 -25.77
N LEU A 92 -19.93 -11.64 -25.67
CA LEU A 92 -20.48 -12.76 -24.91
C LEU A 92 -20.90 -13.92 -25.83
N ASP A 93 -21.35 -13.62 -27.05
CA ASP A 93 -21.71 -14.62 -28.08
C ASP A 93 -20.82 -14.49 -29.34
N GLY A 94 -19.68 -15.17 -29.32
CA GLY A 94 -18.69 -15.13 -30.40
C GLY A 94 -19.16 -15.61 -31.79
N ASN A 95 -20.42 -16.01 -31.96
CA ASN A 95 -21.02 -16.35 -33.25
C ASN A 95 -21.89 -15.22 -33.85
N LYS A 96 -22.24 -14.20 -33.06
CA LYS A 96 -23.07 -13.08 -33.49
C LYS A 96 -22.20 -11.96 -34.05
N VAL A 97 -22.32 -11.70 -35.34
CA VAL A 97 -21.65 -10.59 -36.02
C VAL A 97 -22.43 -9.30 -35.73
N ILE A 98 -21.72 -8.26 -35.28
CA ILE A 98 -22.30 -6.94 -35.00
C ILE A 98 -22.15 -6.06 -36.24
N ASN A 99 -23.22 -5.34 -36.59
CA ASN A 99 -23.16 -4.31 -37.62
C ASN A 99 -22.46 -3.06 -37.05
N LYS A 100 -21.30 -2.72 -37.63
CA LYS A 100 -20.46 -1.61 -37.16
C LYS A 100 -21.16 -0.25 -37.20
N ASP A 101 -21.90 0.05 -38.26
CA ASP A 101 -22.56 1.36 -38.42
C ASP A 101 -23.69 1.53 -37.40
N ALA A 102 -24.53 0.50 -37.25
CA ALA A 102 -25.60 0.49 -36.26
C ALA A 102 -25.06 0.60 -34.82
N TYR A 103 -23.92 -0.05 -34.55
CA TYR A 103 -23.26 0.05 -33.25
C TYR A 103 -22.73 1.46 -32.98
N ILE A 104 -22.10 2.11 -33.98
CA ILE A 104 -21.61 3.49 -33.84
C ILE A 104 -22.78 4.47 -33.66
N GLU A 105 -23.90 4.27 -34.35
CA GLU A 105 -25.11 5.07 -34.15
C GLU A 105 -25.66 4.92 -32.73
N ALA A 106 -25.78 3.68 -32.22
CA ALA A 106 -26.20 3.43 -30.83
C ALA A 106 -25.25 4.08 -29.81
N LEU A 107 -23.94 4.00 -30.04
CA LEU A 107 -22.92 4.63 -29.20
C LEU A 107 -23.15 6.15 -29.02
N GLN A 108 -23.51 6.84 -30.12
CA GLN A 108 -23.74 8.28 -30.13
C GLN A 108 -25.03 8.69 -29.41
N CYS A 109 -25.96 7.74 -29.20
CA CYS A 109 -27.20 7.97 -28.45
C CYS A 109 -27.01 7.95 -26.93
N ASP A 110 -25.79 7.73 -26.44
CA ASP A 110 -25.44 7.61 -25.03
C ASP A 110 -26.24 6.50 -24.30
N PRO A 111 -25.96 5.21 -24.60
CA PRO A 111 -26.67 4.11 -23.95
C PRO A 111 -26.54 4.10 -22.42
N ILE A 112 -25.46 4.66 -21.87
CA ILE A 112 -25.26 4.75 -20.42
C ILE A 112 -26.27 5.75 -19.82
N ALA A 113 -26.39 6.96 -20.38
CA ALA A 113 -27.37 7.93 -19.92
C ALA A 113 -28.81 7.44 -20.14
N LEU A 114 -29.10 6.82 -21.29
CA LEU A 114 -30.41 6.20 -21.54
C LEU A 114 -30.76 5.12 -20.52
N GLY A 115 -29.77 4.31 -20.13
CA GLY A 115 -29.91 3.29 -19.09
C GLY A 115 -30.12 3.86 -17.68
N HIS A 116 -29.69 5.09 -17.40
CA HIS A 116 -30.00 5.76 -16.14
C HIS A 116 -31.45 6.26 -16.06
N ASP A 117 -32.06 6.60 -17.20
CA ASP A 117 -33.44 7.07 -17.33
C ASP A 117 -34.43 5.93 -17.70
N ILE A 118 -34.38 4.83 -16.94
CA ILE A 118 -35.16 3.58 -17.13
C ILE A 118 -36.68 3.82 -17.30
N VAL A 119 -37.19 4.94 -16.77
CA VAL A 119 -38.61 5.28 -16.81
C VAL A 119 -39.07 5.73 -18.22
N CYS A 120 -38.15 6.21 -19.07
CA CYS A 120 -38.48 6.85 -20.35
C CYS A 120 -37.82 6.24 -21.59
N ALA A 121 -36.69 5.52 -21.46
CA ALA A 121 -35.96 4.98 -22.60
C ALA A 121 -36.34 3.52 -22.92
N GLN A 122 -36.73 3.24 -24.18
CA GLN A 122 -36.72 1.89 -24.73
C GLN A 122 -35.34 1.67 -25.35
N LEU A 123 -34.46 0.95 -24.64
CA LEU A 123 -33.17 0.52 -25.16
C LEU A 123 -33.39 -0.54 -26.24
N ASP A 124 -32.79 -0.35 -27.40
CA ASP A 124 -32.81 -1.33 -28.49
C ASP A 124 -31.71 -2.40 -28.32
N ASP A 125 -31.68 -3.38 -29.21
CA ASP A 125 -30.72 -4.48 -29.14
C ASP A 125 -29.25 -4.02 -29.26
N MET A 126 -28.99 -2.88 -29.93
CA MET A 126 -27.64 -2.32 -30.07
C MET A 126 -27.25 -1.46 -28.86
N ASP A 127 -28.19 -0.74 -28.27
CA ASP A 127 -27.95 -0.05 -26.99
C ASP A 127 -27.53 -1.06 -25.91
N TRP A 128 -28.23 -2.18 -25.81
CA TRP A 128 -27.87 -3.28 -24.91
C TRP A 128 -26.51 -3.89 -25.25
N GLN A 129 -26.17 -3.99 -26.53
CA GLN A 129 -24.86 -4.48 -26.96
C GLN A 129 -23.72 -3.56 -26.48
N VAL A 130 -23.87 -2.25 -26.66
CA VAL A 130 -22.89 -1.27 -26.18
C VAL A 130 -22.73 -1.37 -24.66
N LEU A 131 -23.82 -1.49 -23.91
CA LEU A 131 -23.77 -1.65 -22.45
C LEU A 131 -23.06 -2.94 -22.02
N GLN A 132 -23.28 -4.06 -22.71
CA GLN A 132 -22.58 -5.32 -22.44
C GLN A 132 -21.09 -5.23 -22.74
N ASP A 133 -20.71 -4.60 -23.85
CA ASP A 133 -19.31 -4.37 -24.19
C ASP A 133 -18.62 -3.50 -23.14
N MET A 134 -19.30 -2.45 -22.67
CA MET A 134 -18.82 -1.60 -21.57
C MET A 134 -18.68 -2.37 -20.26
N GLU A 135 -19.63 -3.25 -19.94
CA GLU A 135 -19.52 -4.13 -18.76
C GLU A 135 -18.23 -4.95 -18.81
N VAL A 136 -17.90 -5.54 -19.96
CA VAL A 136 -16.68 -6.34 -20.14
C VAL A 136 -15.42 -5.49 -19.95
N VAL A 137 -15.38 -4.29 -20.53
CA VAL A 137 -14.24 -3.36 -20.40
C VAL A 137 -14.04 -2.93 -18.93
N LEU A 138 -15.14 -2.59 -18.24
CA LEU A 138 -15.12 -2.11 -16.85
C LEU A 138 -14.97 -3.21 -15.80
N LYS A 139 -15.17 -4.48 -16.18
CA LYS A 139 -14.99 -5.62 -15.27
C LYS A 139 -13.55 -5.77 -14.80
N ILE A 140 -12.57 -5.46 -15.66
CA ILE A 140 -11.13 -5.54 -15.33
C ILE A 140 -10.73 -4.55 -14.22
N PRO A 141 -10.96 -3.23 -14.34
CA PRO A 141 -10.68 -2.30 -13.24
C PRO A 141 -11.51 -2.62 -12.00
N HIS A 142 -12.76 -3.06 -12.15
CA HIS A 142 -13.57 -3.51 -11.02
C HIS A 142 -12.90 -4.67 -10.27
N SER A 143 -12.43 -5.71 -10.96
CA SER A 143 -11.73 -6.84 -10.36
C SER A 143 -10.42 -6.41 -9.68
N ALA A 144 -9.64 -5.51 -10.29
CA ALA A 144 -8.42 -4.98 -9.68
C ALA A 144 -8.72 -4.21 -8.38
N GLN A 145 -9.78 -3.40 -8.36
CA GLN A 145 -10.25 -2.71 -7.16
C GLN A 145 -10.70 -3.69 -6.07
N GLN A 146 -11.49 -4.71 -6.42
CA GLN A 146 -11.95 -5.73 -5.46
C GLN A 146 -10.79 -6.54 -4.87
N CYS A 147 -9.78 -6.85 -5.68
CA CYS A 147 -8.58 -7.55 -5.20
C CYS A 147 -7.90 -6.76 -4.08
N MET A 148 -7.71 -5.46 -4.25
CA MET A 148 -7.10 -4.61 -3.22
C MET A 148 -8.03 -4.36 -2.03
N LEU A 149 -9.35 -4.26 -2.22
CA LEU A 149 -10.30 -4.04 -1.13
C LEU A 149 -10.56 -5.30 -0.28
N GLY A 150 -10.39 -6.49 -0.86
CA GLY A 150 -10.60 -7.78 -0.19
C GLY A 150 -9.45 -8.20 0.72
N GLU A 151 -8.30 -7.54 0.64
CA GLU A 151 -7.18 -7.78 1.55
C GLU A 151 -7.45 -7.18 2.93
N SER A 152 -7.29 -7.98 3.97
CA SER A 152 -7.37 -7.51 5.37
C SER A 152 -6.39 -6.35 5.67
N PHE A 153 -5.35 -6.21 4.84
CA PHE A 153 -4.37 -5.14 4.86
C PHE A 153 -3.95 -4.78 3.42
N PRO A 154 -4.57 -3.77 2.79
CA PRO A 154 -4.24 -3.36 1.43
C PRO A 154 -2.91 -2.59 1.41
N LEU A 155 -1.82 -3.35 1.45
CA LEU A 155 -0.49 -2.79 1.58
C LEU A 155 0.01 -2.17 0.28
N LEU A 156 0.84 -1.16 0.45
CA LEU A 156 1.52 -0.48 -0.65
C LEU A 156 2.30 -1.44 -1.56
N SER A 157 2.85 -2.52 -1.00
CA SER A 157 3.62 -3.55 -1.73
C SER A 157 2.83 -4.21 -2.87
N HIS A 158 1.50 -4.23 -2.81
CA HIS A 158 0.65 -4.83 -3.85
C HIS A 158 0.17 -3.83 -4.89
N ALA A 159 0.30 -2.52 -4.65
CA ALA A 159 -0.24 -1.51 -5.54
C ALA A 159 0.36 -1.61 -6.95
N VAL A 160 1.69 -1.60 -7.07
CA VAL A 160 2.39 -1.67 -8.38
C VAL A 160 2.13 -3.00 -9.11
N PRO A 161 2.28 -4.18 -8.48
CA PRO A 161 1.93 -5.45 -9.13
C PRO A 161 0.47 -5.53 -9.59
N SER A 162 -0.47 -5.11 -8.76
CA SER A 162 -1.90 -5.09 -9.10
C SER A 162 -2.18 -4.12 -10.24
N PHE A 163 -1.57 -2.95 -10.23
CA PHE A 163 -1.73 -1.94 -11.28
C PHE A 163 -1.16 -2.42 -12.63
N LYS A 164 0.04 -3.02 -12.61
CA LYS A 164 0.67 -3.61 -13.80
C LYS A 164 -0.18 -4.76 -14.36
N THR A 165 -0.76 -5.58 -13.49
CA THR A 165 -1.67 -6.67 -13.88
C THR A 165 -2.93 -6.13 -14.55
N PHE A 166 -3.53 -5.09 -13.96
CA PHE A 166 -4.68 -4.38 -14.54
C PHE A 166 -4.39 -3.86 -15.96
N MET A 167 -3.26 -3.16 -16.14
CA MET A 167 -2.86 -2.65 -17.46
C MET A 167 -2.65 -3.79 -18.46
N ALA A 168 -1.93 -4.85 -18.05
CA ALA A 168 -1.67 -6.00 -18.91
C ALA A 168 -2.97 -6.73 -19.30
N GLN A 169 -3.94 -6.87 -18.40
CA GLN A 169 -5.24 -7.47 -18.71
C GLN A 169 -6.02 -6.65 -19.73
N TRP A 170 -6.00 -5.33 -19.62
CA TRP A 170 -6.60 -4.42 -20.62
C TRP A 170 -5.90 -4.49 -21.98
N GLU A 171 -4.57 -4.52 -22.00
CA GLU A 171 -3.79 -4.71 -23.23
C GLU A 171 -4.12 -6.06 -23.90
N GLN A 172 -4.16 -7.14 -23.12
CA GLN A 172 -4.54 -8.47 -23.62
C GLN A 172 -5.98 -8.50 -24.12
N LEU A 173 -6.91 -7.84 -23.43
CA LEU A 173 -8.30 -7.73 -23.89
C LEU A 173 -8.37 -6.99 -25.24
N SER A 174 -7.61 -5.90 -25.40
CA SER A 174 -7.53 -5.14 -26.65
C SER A 174 -6.99 -5.97 -27.81
N LEU A 175 -6.00 -6.84 -27.54
CA LEU A 175 -5.44 -7.75 -28.55
C LEU A 175 -6.43 -8.86 -28.93
N ASN A 176 -7.10 -9.45 -27.94
CA ASN A 176 -8.04 -10.56 -28.16
C ASN A 176 -9.37 -10.11 -28.79
N LYS A 177 -9.79 -8.88 -28.48
CA LYS A 177 -11.04 -8.26 -28.93
C LYS A 177 -10.76 -6.84 -29.42
N PRO A 178 -10.33 -6.66 -30.68
CA PRO A 178 -9.95 -5.35 -31.22
C PRO A 178 -11.04 -4.28 -31.17
N CYS A 179 -12.32 -4.66 -31.12
CA CYS A 179 -13.45 -3.72 -30.94
C CYS A 179 -13.36 -2.96 -29.61
N PHE A 180 -12.68 -3.48 -28.58
CA PHE A 180 -12.53 -2.79 -27.30
C PHE A 180 -11.30 -1.89 -27.23
N ALA A 181 -10.33 -2.07 -28.12
CA ALA A 181 -9.06 -1.35 -28.08
C ALA A 181 -9.23 0.18 -28.05
N PRO A 182 -10.16 0.79 -28.81
CA PRO A 182 -10.34 2.23 -28.79
C PRO A 182 -10.85 2.78 -27.44
N TYR A 183 -11.71 2.04 -26.73
CA TYR A 183 -12.14 2.41 -25.38
C TYR A 183 -11.00 2.24 -24.37
N ILE A 184 -10.37 1.07 -24.42
CA ILE A 184 -9.32 0.69 -23.47
C ILE A 184 -8.11 1.62 -23.58
N GLU A 185 -7.76 2.07 -24.78
CA GLU A 185 -6.61 2.96 -24.98
C GLU A 185 -6.79 4.31 -24.29
N ILE A 186 -8.03 4.83 -24.18
CA ILE A 186 -8.33 6.03 -23.38
C ILE A 186 -7.95 5.78 -21.92
N GLY A 187 -8.47 4.70 -21.33
CA GLY A 187 -8.16 4.33 -19.95
C GLY A 187 -6.67 4.03 -19.74
N LEU A 188 -6.02 3.31 -20.67
CA LEU A 188 -4.61 2.97 -20.61
C LEU A 188 -3.70 4.19 -20.70
N HIS A 189 -4.06 5.20 -21.49
CA HIS A 189 -3.32 6.45 -21.55
C HIS A 189 -3.20 7.09 -20.16
N HIS A 190 -4.32 7.20 -19.44
CA HIS A 190 -4.34 7.69 -18.06
C HIS A 190 -3.60 6.74 -17.12
N ALA A 191 -3.81 5.42 -17.24
CA ALA A 191 -3.12 4.44 -16.40
C ALA A 191 -1.59 4.56 -16.53
N ARG A 192 -1.04 4.71 -17.74
CA ARG A 192 0.40 4.90 -17.97
C ARG A 192 0.93 6.16 -17.28
N SER A 193 0.19 7.27 -17.34
CA SER A 193 0.55 8.50 -16.62
C SER A 193 0.64 8.26 -15.11
N TYR A 194 -0.35 7.57 -14.51
CA TYR A 194 -0.30 7.26 -13.08
C TYR A 194 0.80 6.26 -12.71
N TYR A 195 1.07 5.28 -13.57
CA TYR A 195 2.18 4.35 -13.36
C TYR A 195 3.52 5.10 -13.32
N GLN A 196 3.70 6.11 -14.18
CA GLN A 196 4.88 6.99 -14.12
C GLN A 196 4.94 7.76 -12.80
N HIS A 197 3.83 8.33 -12.32
CA HIS A 197 3.79 9.02 -11.02
C HIS A 197 4.11 8.09 -9.84
N MET A 198 3.66 6.82 -9.88
CA MET A 198 4.06 5.82 -8.88
C MET A 198 5.59 5.60 -8.87
N GLY A 199 6.25 5.76 -10.02
CA GLY A 199 7.70 5.65 -10.16
C GLY A 199 8.49 6.85 -9.61
N GLU A 200 7.84 7.98 -9.30
CA GLU A 200 8.51 9.16 -8.73
C GLU A 200 8.79 9.03 -7.23
N THR A 201 8.17 8.07 -6.56
CA THR A 201 8.39 7.76 -5.14
C THR A 201 9.09 6.42 -4.96
N ASN A 202 10.05 6.36 -4.03
CA ASN A 202 10.70 5.11 -3.69
C ASN A 202 9.81 4.22 -2.80
N ALA A 203 8.73 4.76 -2.26
CA ALA A 203 7.91 4.06 -1.26
C ALA A 203 7.31 2.76 -1.79
N TYR A 204 6.82 2.72 -3.03
CA TYR A 204 6.31 1.49 -3.62
C TYR A 204 7.43 0.44 -3.75
N ALA A 205 8.58 0.84 -4.30
CA ALA A 205 9.69 -0.07 -4.53
C ALA A 205 10.30 -0.59 -3.21
N ILE A 206 10.40 0.26 -2.19
CA ILE A 206 10.86 -0.13 -0.85
C ILE A 206 9.85 -1.09 -0.20
N ALA A 207 8.55 -0.77 -0.25
CA ALA A 207 7.50 -1.65 0.27
C ALA A 207 7.48 -3.03 -0.42
N MET A 208 7.73 -3.08 -1.73
CA MET A 208 7.84 -4.32 -2.50
C MET A 208 9.14 -5.10 -2.21
N PHE A 209 10.23 -4.41 -1.86
CA PHE A 209 11.50 -5.04 -1.48
C PHE A 209 11.41 -5.74 -0.12
N LEU A 210 10.67 -5.12 0.82
CA LEU A 210 10.39 -5.70 2.12
C LEU A 210 9.53 -6.97 1.96
N PRO A 211 9.74 -7.99 2.81
CA PRO A 211 9.05 -9.25 2.67
C PRO A 211 7.58 -9.01 3.05
N PHE A 212 6.71 -9.20 2.07
CA PHE A 212 5.27 -9.28 2.31
C PHE A 212 4.75 -10.53 1.63
N GLN A 213 4.34 -11.51 2.42
CA GLN A 213 3.69 -12.72 1.92
C GLN A 213 2.25 -12.71 2.41
N ILE A 214 1.33 -12.24 1.58
CA ILE A 214 -0.09 -12.60 1.75
C ILE A 214 -0.28 -13.95 1.10
N THR A 215 -0.85 -14.86 1.87
CA THR A 215 -1.41 -16.14 1.41
C THR A 215 -2.11 -15.96 0.07
N ALA A 216 -1.72 -16.74 -0.93
CA ALA A 216 -2.38 -16.77 -2.23
C ALA A 216 -3.91 -16.77 -2.04
N HIS A 217 -4.57 -15.68 -2.43
CA HIS A 217 -6.01 -15.71 -2.52
C HIS A 217 -6.35 -16.68 -3.65
N PRO A 218 -7.33 -17.60 -3.51
CA PRO A 218 -7.64 -18.61 -4.52
C PRO A 218 -8.06 -18.04 -5.89
N GLN A 219 -8.23 -16.71 -6.00
CA GLN A 219 -8.55 -15.99 -7.25
C GLN A 219 -7.38 -15.18 -7.83
N THR A 220 -6.26 -15.04 -7.13
CA THR A 220 -5.07 -14.37 -7.67
C THR A 220 -4.20 -15.41 -8.37
N GLN A 221 -4.06 -15.32 -9.70
CA GLN A 221 -3.04 -16.03 -10.49
C GLN A 221 -1.60 -15.56 -10.18
N PHE A 222 -1.38 -15.02 -8.99
CA PHE A 222 -0.12 -14.46 -8.56
C PHE A 222 0.61 -15.48 -7.71
N ASN A 223 1.77 -15.93 -8.19
CA ASN A 223 2.66 -16.77 -7.40
C ASN A 223 3.31 -15.88 -6.31
N PRO A 224 3.02 -16.08 -5.01
CA PRO A 224 3.31 -15.12 -3.95
C PRO A 224 4.78 -15.13 -3.47
N SER A 225 5.71 -15.59 -4.31
CA SER A 225 7.14 -15.56 -4.00
C SER A 225 7.74 -14.18 -4.34
N LEU A 226 7.13 -13.11 -3.81
CA LEU A 226 7.63 -11.73 -3.91
C LEU A 226 8.78 -11.55 -2.89
N HIS A 227 9.97 -12.02 -3.22
CA HIS A 227 11.11 -11.94 -2.30
C HIS A 227 12.18 -10.96 -2.78
N ARG A 228 12.53 -9.95 -1.98
CA ARG A 228 13.87 -9.30 -1.98
C ARG A 228 14.40 -8.96 -3.38
N PHE A 229 13.76 -8.01 -4.04
CA PHE A 229 13.99 -7.59 -5.43
C PHE A 229 13.54 -8.56 -6.53
N THR A 230 13.24 -9.83 -6.27
CA THR A 230 12.91 -10.83 -7.33
C THR A 230 11.84 -10.33 -8.30
N TRP A 231 10.74 -9.77 -7.79
CA TRP A 231 9.70 -9.25 -8.69
C TRP A 231 10.19 -8.08 -9.52
N ILE A 232 10.90 -7.14 -8.89
CA ILE A 232 11.48 -5.95 -9.52
C ILE A 232 12.48 -6.39 -10.61
N GLU A 233 13.37 -7.32 -10.30
CA GLU A 233 14.36 -7.90 -11.24
C GLU A 233 13.73 -8.64 -12.42
N LEU A 234 12.55 -9.24 -12.24
CA LEU A 234 11.83 -9.93 -13.31
C LEU A 234 10.96 -9.01 -14.17
N ASN A 235 10.65 -7.80 -13.68
CA ASN A 235 9.61 -6.96 -14.27
C ASN A 235 10.08 -5.58 -14.72
N TRP A 236 11.21 -5.10 -14.22
CA TRP A 236 11.75 -3.78 -14.49
C TRP A 236 13.09 -3.89 -15.21
N GLU A 237 13.47 -2.81 -15.89
CA GLU A 237 14.73 -2.73 -16.62
C GLU A 237 15.92 -2.70 -15.65
N GLU A 238 17.08 -3.16 -16.11
CA GLU A 238 18.27 -3.29 -15.26
C GLU A 238 18.66 -1.97 -14.57
N PHE A 239 18.50 -0.84 -15.25
CA PHE A 239 18.79 0.48 -14.68
C PHE A 239 17.82 0.85 -13.55
N GLU A 240 16.53 0.51 -13.67
CA GLU A 240 15.52 0.77 -12.64
C GLU A 240 15.78 -0.07 -11.40
N VAL A 241 16.11 -1.36 -11.60
CA VAL A 241 16.52 -2.26 -10.51
C VAL A 241 17.71 -1.68 -9.74
N HIS A 242 18.70 -1.15 -10.46
CA HIS A 242 19.88 -0.53 -9.85
C HIS A 242 19.50 0.72 -9.03
N GLU A 243 18.61 1.57 -9.55
CA GLU A 243 18.13 2.76 -8.83
C GLU A 243 17.39 2.40 -7.54
N VAL A 244 16.56 1.35 -7.52
CA VAL A 244 15.91 0.91 -6.28
C VAL A 244 16.94 0.39 -5.27
N LYS A 245 17.90 -0.44 -5.71
CA LYS A 245 18.96 -0.95 -4.82
C LYS A 245 19.76 0.20 -4.20
N ARG A 246 20.07 1.23 -5.01
CA ARG A 246 20.73 2.45 -4.56
C ARG A 246 19.88 3.24 -3.55
N ALA A 247 18.58 3.37 -3.80
CA ALA A 247 17.65 4.06 -2.89
C ALA A 247 17.57 3.37 -1.52
N VAL A 248 17.40 2.04 -1.49
CA VAL A 248 17.38 1.24 -0.26
C VAL A 248 18.69 1.41 0.52
N LEU A 249 19.84 1.31 -0.15
CA LEU A 249 21.13 1.44 0.51
C LEU A 249 21.38 2.85 1.08
N ASN A 250 21.01 3.88 0.33
CA ASN A 250 21.08 5.27 0.78
C ASN A 250 20.22 5.48 2.03
N MET A 251 19.00 4.95 2.04
CA MET A 251 18.10 5.04 3.19
C MET A 251 18.69 4.33 4.42
N MET A 252 19.22 3.12 4.26
CA MET A 252 19.88 2.39 5.36
C MET A 252 21.07 3.17 5.92
N THR A 253 21.87 3.79 5.04
CA THR A 253 23.03 4.59 5.42
C THR A 253 22.62 5.84 6.20
N GLN A 254 21.61 6.57 5.71
CA GLN A 254 21.10 7.77 6.37
C GLN A 254 20.55 7.45 7.78
N LEU A 255 19.73 6.40 7.92
CA LEU A 255 19.19 6.00 9.22
C LEU A 255 20.29 5.72 10.25
N ARG A 256 21.35 5.02 9.83
CA ARG A 256 22.49 4.72 10.71
C ARG A 256 23.29 5.97 11.10
N MET A 257 23.41 6.95 10.20
CA MET A 257 24.06 8.23 10.53
C MET A 257 23.24 9.01 11.57
N THR A 258 21.92 9.03 11.44
CA THR A 258 21.01 9.71 12.39
C THR A 258 21.07 9.05 13.78
N VAL A 259 21.01 7.72 13.85
CA VAL A 259 21.09 6.97 15.13
C VAL A 259 22.43 7.20 15.84
N ASN A 260 23.55 7.27 15.10
CA ASN A 260 24.86 7.54 15.70
C ASN A 260 25.02 8.98 16.21
N THR A 261 24.19 9.92 15.71
CA THR A 261 24.25 11.34 16.09
C THR A 261 23.32 11.66 17.28
N GLN A 262 22.36 10.78 17.59
CA GLN A 262 21.43 10.92 18.74
C GLN A 262 21.37 9.63 19.61
N PRO A 263 22.42 9.33 20.40
CA PRO A 263 22.47 8.11 21.21
C PRO A 263 21.50 8.07 22.42
N ASP A 264 20.90 9.21 22.82
CA ASP A 264 20.18 9.33 24.09
C ASP A 264 18.65 9.06 24.04
N LEU A 265 18.05 8.81 22.86
CA LEU A 265 16.58 8.79 22.71
C LEU A 265 15.93 7.44 22.41
N HIS A 266 16.71 6.36 22.19
CA HIS A 266 16.15 5.05 21.85
C HIS A 266 16.74 3.93 22.70
N GLN A 267 16.41 3.90 23.99
CA GLN A 267 16.17 2.62 24.65
C GLN A 267 14.78 2.14 24.21
N PRO A 268 14.63 0.91 23.66
CA PRO A 268 13.32 0.36 23.36
C PRO A 268 12.51 0.29 24.66
N ASN A 269 11.35 0.96 24.69
CA ASN A 269 10.38 0.85 25.78
C ASN A 269 10.12 -0.63 26.11
N GLU A 270 10.38 -1.03 27.36
CA GLU A 270 10.20 -2.38 27.92
C GLU A 270 8.73 -2.89 27.97
N LEU A 271 7.79 -2.34 27.18
CA LEU A 271 6.35 -2.54 27.40
C LEU A 271 5.68 -3.66 26.59
N LEU A 272 6.42 -4.60 26.00
CA LEU A 272 5.84 -5.79 25.36
C LEU A 272 6.49 -7.11 25.76
N GLN A 273 6.83 -7.28 27.04
CA GLN A 273 7.03 -8.61 27.61
C GLN A 273 5.72 -9.13 28.22
N LEU A 274 4.93 -9.84 27.41
CA LEU A 274 3.96 -10.81 27.94
C LEU A 274 4.75 -11.84 28.75
N GLN A 275 4.53 -11.83 30.06
CA GLN A 275 5.19 -12.70 31.04
C GLN A 275 4.91 -14.17 30.73
N VAL A 276 5.89 -14.85 30.14
CA VAL A 276 6.04 -16.30 30.25
C VAL A 276 7.02 -16.54 31.41
N PRO A 277 6.70 -17.37 32.42
CA PRO A 277 7.59 -17.56 33.56
C PRO A 277 8.86 -18.29 33.08
N ARG A 278 9.99 -17.58 32.96
CA ARG A 278 11.30 -18.19 32.73
C ARG A 278 12.07 -18.29 34.03
N SER A 279 12.49 -19.53 34.30
CA SER A 279 13.38 -19.95 35.37
C SER A 279 14.66 -19.12 35.40
N SER A 280 15.08 -18.80 36.60
CA SER A 280 16.18 -17.92 36.97
C SER A 280 17.58 -18.41 36.56
N ASN A 281 18.38 -17.45 36.08
CA ASN A 281 19.85 -17.29 36.19
C ASN A 281 20.78 -18.33 35.52
N LEU A 282 21.49 -17.89 34.46
CA LEU A 282 22.92 -18.16 34.28
C LEU A 282 23.51 -17.21 33.20
N GLN A 283 23.95 -16.02 33.59
CA GLN A 283 24.96 -15.26 32.84
C GLN A 283 26.25 -15.33 33.66
N VAL A 284 27.16 -16.21 33.27
CA VAL A 284 28.48 -16.33 33.90
C VAL A 284 29.42 -15.35 33.19
N ALA A 285 29.64 -14.19 33.80
CA ALA A 285 30.81 -13.38 33.50
C ALA A 285 32.06 -14.16 33.92
N PHE A 286 32.93 -14.46 32.96
CA PHE A 286 34.14 -15.25 33.21
C PHE A 286 35.20 -14.36 33.89
N VAL A 287 35.14 -14.29 35.22
CA VAL A 287 36.22 -13.71 36.04
C VAL A 287 37.32 -14.77 36.16
N PRO A 288 38.59 -14.48 35.82
CA PRO A 288 39.67 -15.44 36.05
C PRO A 288 39.74 -15.77 37.54
N THR A 289 39.56 -17.04 37.89
CA THR A 289 39.60 -17.50 39.28
C THR A 289 40.96 -17.17 39.90
N LYS A 290 40.99 -16.61 41.12
CA LYS A 290 42.23 -16.33 41.90
C LYS A 290 43.27 -17.47 41.89
N LEU A 291 42.81 -18.71 41.71
CA LEU A 291 43.62 -19.92 41.59
C LEU A 291 44.52 -19.94 40.34
N ALA A 292 44.03 -19.48 39.19
CA ALA A 292 44.78 -19.50 37.93
C ALA A 292 45.98 -18.54 37.98
N THR A 293 45.79 -17.38 38.62
CA THR A 293 46.83 -16.38 38.85
C THR A 293 47.86 -16.84 39.89
N GLN A 294 47.45 -17.66 40.86
CA GLN A 294 48.33 -18.15 41.94
C GLN A 294 49.30 -19.25 41.48
N TYR A 295 48.96 -20.01 40.43
CA TYR A 295 49.75 -21.17 39.97
C TYR A 295 50.28 -21.06 38.52
N ASN A 296 50.24 -19.87 37.90
CA ASN A 296 50.75 -19.61 36.54
C ASN A 296 50.26 -20.64 35.49
N LEU A 297 48.99 -21.01 35.54
CA LEU A 297 48.41 -21.95 34.59
C LEU A 297 48.12 -21.24 33.24
N PRO A 298 48.44 -21.86 32.09
CA PRO A 298 48.16 -21.26 30.78
C PRO A 298 46.66 -21.05 30.61
N THR A 299 46.22 -19.80 30.51
CA THR A 299 44.83 -19.46 30.20
C THR A 299 44.78 -19.18 28.70
N MET A 300 44.02 -19.97 27.93
CA MET A 300 43.80 -19.63 26.52
C MET A 300 42.98 -18.34 26.47
N HIS A 301 43.58 -17.27 25.95
CA HIS A 301 42.89 -16.02 25.74
C HIS A 301 41.80 -16.24 24.68
N ALA A 302 40.53 -16.26 25.10
CA ALA A 302 39.44 -15.96 24.20
C ALA A 302 39.66 -14.52 23.71
N GLN A 303 39.74 -14.34 22.40
CA GLN A 303 39.85 -13.03 21.77
C GLN A 303 38.74 -12.12 22.33
N GLN A 304 39.09 -10.86 22.63
CA GLN A 304 38.11 -9.83 22.97
C GLN A 304 37.00 -9.80 21.90
N PRO A 305 35.74 -9.54 22.26
CA PRO A 305 34.69 -9.35 21.28
C PRO A 305 35.03 -8.08 20.50
N VAL A 306 35.57 -8.25 19.30
CA VAL A 306 35.56 -7.20 18.28
C VAL A 306 34.10 -6.85 18.10
N SER A 307 33.72 -5.60 18.35
CA SER A 307 32.41 -5.09 18.00
C SER A 307 32.26 -5.19 16.48
N ASN A 308 31.77 -6.32 15.99
CA ASN A 308 31.42 -6.52 14.59
C ASN A 308 30.18 -5.65 14.29
N VAL A 309 30.40 -4.36 14.09
CA VAL A 309 29.36 -3.47 13.57
C VAL A 309 29.21 -3.83 12.09
N GLN A 310 28.19 -4.64 11.77
CA GLN A 310 27.83 -4.96 10.39
C GLN A 310 27.54 -3.67 9.62
N THR A 311 28.10 -3.48 8.43
CA THR A 311 27.83 -2.33 7.53
C THR A 311 26.42 -2.41 6.91
N ALA A 312 25.93 -1.33 6.31
CA ALA A 312 24.59 -1.28 5.71
C ALA A 312 24.52 -2.25 4.53
N GLU A 313 25.59 -2.29 3.75
CA GLU A 313 25.80 -3.18 2.61
C GLU A 313 25.82 -4.64 3.05
N GLN A 314 26.48 -4.95 4.17
CA GLN A 314 26.52 -6.31 4.71
C GLN A 314 25.16 -6.76 5.24
N GLU A 315 24.40 -5.87 5.90
CA GLU A 315 23.03 -6.16 6.34
C GLU A 315 22.12 -6.42 5.14
N LEU A 316 22.16 -5.52 4.14
CA LEU A 316 21.39 -5.65 2.92
C LEU A 316 21.73 -6.94 2.16
N THR A 317 23.03 -7.22 1.98
CA THR A 317 23.49 -8.44 1.28
C THR A 317 23.06 -9.70 2.02
N SER A 318 23.21 -9.73 3.35
CA SER A 318 22.77 -10.85 4.17
C SER A 318 21.26 -11.06 4.06
N TYR A 319 20.49 -9.96 4.05
CA TYR A 319 19.05 -10.04 3.89
C TYR A 319 18.69 -10.56 2.49
N VAL A 320 19.19 -9.96 1.41
CA VAL A 320 18.91 -10.39 0.03
C VAL A 320 19.24 -11.87 -0.21
N THR A 321 20.37 -12.36 0.32
CA THR A 321 20.86 -13.72 0.07
C THR A 321 20.31 -14.80 1.00
N ALA A 322 19.61 -14.45 2.09
CA ALA A 322 19.10 -15.44 3.02
C ALA A 322 18.04 -16.36 2.36
N SER A 323 17.80 -17.54 2.94
CA SER A 323 16.67 -18.37 2.48
C SER A 323 15.33 -17.68 2.75
N CYS A 324 14.34 -17.91 1.89
CA CYS A 324 12.99 -17.41 2.08
C CYS A 324 12.30 -18.07 3.27
N SER A 325 11.43 -17.33 3.95
CA SER A 325 10.57 -17.87 4.98
C SER A 325 9.54 -18.85 4.38
N PRO A 326 9.05 -19.84 5.16
CA PRO A 326 8.00 -20.74 4.72
C PRO A 326 6.72 -20.01 4.30
N GLU A 327 5.96 -20.60 3.38
CA GLU A 327 4.70 -20.05 2.91
C GLU A 327 3.69 -19.85 4.06
N GLY A 328 3.04 -18.68 4.09
CA GLY A 328 2.09 -18.30 5.14
C GLY A 328 2.72 -17.72 6.41
N THR A 329 4.02 -17.40 6.40
CA THR A 329 4.66 -16.69 7.52
C THR A 329 4.12 -15.26 7.61
N ASP A 330 3.60 -14.88 8.78
CA ASP A 330 3.18 -13.51 9.06
C ASP A 330 4.39 -12.54 8.98
N PRO A 331 4.34 -11.49 8.13
CA PRO A 331 5.44 -10.53 7.95
C PRO A 331 5.84 -9.82 9.23
N LEU A 332 4.88 -9.47 10.09
CA LEU A 332 5.18 -8.82 11.36
C LEU A 332 5.92 -9.77 12.30
N SER A 333 5.52 -11.04 12.33
CA SER A 333 6.24 -12.09 13.07
C SER A 333 7.65 -12.31 12.55
N PHE A 334 7.88 -12.27 11.23
CA PHE A 334 9.22 -12.33 10.64
C PHE A 334 10.09 -11.18 11.15
N TRP A 335 9.62 -9.94 11.06
CA TRP A 335 10.36 -8.76 11.50
C TRP A 335 10.58 -8.73 13.02
N ALA A 336 9.60 -9.17 13.81
CA ALA A 336 9.71 -9.28 15.26
C ALA A 336 10.81 -10.25 15.71
N VAL A 337 11.09 -11.31 14.95
CA VAL A 337 12.14 -12.28 15.27
C VAL A 337 13.49 -11.89 14.65
N SER A 338 13.48 -11.20 13.51
CA SER A 338 14.69 -10.87 12.75
C SER A 338 15.30 -9.49 13.05
N TRP A 339 14.69 -8.70 13.95
CA TRP A 339 15.16 -7.34 14.30
C TRP A 339 16.64 -7.29 14.69
N SER A 340 17.16 -8.30 15.39
CA SER A 340 18.56 -8.33 15.82
C SER A 340 19.54 -8.68 14.70
N MET A 341 19.05 -9.36 13.66
CA MET A 341 19.82 -9.74 12.47
C MET A 341 19.79 -8.64 11.41
N TYR A 342 18.69 -7.90 11.32
CA TYR A 342 18.46 -6.83 10.36
C TYR A 342 17.92 -5.55 11.05
N PRO A 343 18.69 -4.90 11.92
CA PRO A 343 18.20 -3.80 12.74
C PRO A 343 17.79 -2.57 11.92
N THR A 344 18.53 -2.24 10.85
CA THR A 344 18.22 -1.06 10.02
C THR A 344 17.01 -1.34 9.14
N LEU A 345 16.98 -2.52 8.51
CA LEU A 345 15.86 -2.93 7.68
C LEU A 345 14.59 -3.13 8.50
N TYR A 346 14.68 -3.53 9.77
CA TYR A 346 13.54 -3.59 10.68
C TYR A 346 12.89 -2.22 10.87
N HIS A 347 13.69 -1.16 11.08
CA HIS A 347 13.15 0.20 11.15
C HIS A 347 12.47 0.62 9.86
N ILE A 348 13.11 0.37 8.70
CA ILE A 348 12.49 0.63 7.39
C ILE A 348 11.18 -0.18 7.25
N ALA A 349 11.16 -1.44 7.69
CA ALA A 349 9.96 -2.27 7.62
C ALA A 349 8.80 -1.71 8.45
N MET A 350 9.08 -1.21 9.65
CA MET A 350 8.05 -0.59 10.50
C MET A 350 7.52 0.72 9.93
N ASP A 351 8.29 1.42 9.10
CA ASP A 351 7.85 2.66 8.44
C ASP A 351 7.07 2.41 7.14
N TYR A 352 7.49 1.43 6.32
CA TYR A 352 6.91 1.22 4.99
C TYR A 352 5.82 0.15 4.92
N LEU A 353 5.90 -0.93 5.71
CA LEU A 353 4.87 -1.97 5.68
C LEU A 353 3.48 -1.45 6.09
N PRO A 354 3.33 -0.53 7.06
CA PRO A 354 2.01 -0.03 7.42
C PRO A 354 1.36 0.88 6.37
N ILE A 355 2.11 1.34 5.36
CA ILE A 355 1.59 2.27 4.35
C ILE A 355 0.46 1.58 3.58
N GLN A 356 -0.70 2.23 3.58
CA GLN A 356 -1.89 1.75 2.89
C GLN A 356 -1.89 2.27 1.45
N ALA A 357 -2.20 1.40 0.50
CA ALA A 357 -2.41 1.82 -0.90
C ALA A 357 -3.74 2.57 -1.10
N LEU A 358 -4.64 2.54 -0.10
CA LEU A 358 -5.99 3.08 -0.18
C LEU A 358 -6.21 4.17 0.87
N ALA A 359 -6.82 5.29 0.46
CA ALA A 359 -7.41 6.27 1.38
C ALA A 359 -8.77 5.79 1.94
N VAL A 360 -9.34 4.70 1.39
CA VAL A 360 -10.67 4.17 1.75
C VAL A 360 -10.91 3.98 3.26
N PRO A 361 -9.95 3.56 4.11
CA PRO A 361 -10.19 3.48 5.55
C PRO A 361 -10.59 4.83 6.17
N CYS A 362 -9.99 5.94 5.74
CA CYS A 362 -10.37 7.26 6.24
C CYS A 362 -11.74 7.67 5.65
N GLU A 363 -12.00 7.41 4.37
CA GLU A 363 -13.30 7.66 3.72
C GLU A 363 -14.45 6.87 4.36
N CYS A 364 -14.24 5.60 4.73
CA CYS A 364 -15.22 4.78 5.44
C CYS A 364 -15.48 5.34 6.85
N ILE A 365 -14.43 5.77 7.57
CA ILE A 365 -14.58 6.43 8.87
C ILE A 365 -15.41 7.70 8.68
N PHE A 366 -15.04 8.59 7.76
CA PHE A 366 -15.75 9.83 7.49
C PHE A 366 -17.19 9.61 7.04
N SER A 367 -17.46 8.67 6.13
CA SER A 367 -18.81 8.29 5.68
C SER A 367 -19.66 7.77 6.83
N SER A 368 -19.10 6.90 7.68
CA SER A 368 -19.77 6.40 8.88
C SER A 368 -19.97 7.46 9.96
N SER A 369 -19.28 8.59 9.83
CA SER A 369 -19.34 9.74 10.73
C SER A 369 -20.33 10.82 10.25
N ALA A 370 -20.69 10.79 8.96
CA ALA A 370 -21.65 11.71 8.35
C ALA A 370 -23.04 11.65 9.01
N GLU A 371 -23.41 10.50 9.60
CA GLU A 371 -24.64 10.40 10.39
C GLU A 371 -24.57 11.19 11.71
N MET A 372 -23.39 11.23 12.35
CA MET A 372 -23.17 12.00 13.58
C MET A 372 -23.09 13.51 13.32
N MET A 373 -22.54 13.90 12.16
CA MET A 373 -22.33 15.30 11.77
C MET A 373 -23.56 15.94 11.11
N THR A 374 -24.04 15.34 10.03
CA THR A 374 -24.97 15.98 9.08
C THR A 374 -26.40 15.54 9.31
N LYS A 375 -26.64 14.23 9.46
CA LYS A 375 -28.02 13.68 9.48
C LYS A 375 -28.74 13.92 10.80
N ARG A 376 -28.01 14.03 11.92
CA ARG A 376 -28.59 14.32 13.25
C ARG A 376 -28.40 15.77 13.71
N CYS A 377 -27.75 16.63 12.92
CA CYS A 377 -27.48 18.04 13.24
C CYS A 377 -26.96 18.26 14.68
N ASN A 378 -26.14 17.35 15.19
CA ASN A 378 -25.60 17.51 16.53
C ASN A 378 -24.48 18.56 16.45
N GLN A 379 -24.59 19.65 17.22
CA GLN A 379 -23.54 20.67 17.38
C GLN A 379 -22.35 20.13 18.19
N ILE A 380 -21.77 19.01 17.74
CA ILE A 380 -20.61 18.38 18.36
C ILE A 380 -19.39 19.21 17.95
N SER A 381 -18.57 19.59 18.92
CA SER A 381 -17.33 20.31 18.62
C SER A 381 -16.37 19.43 17.80
N PRO A 382 -15.57 20.00 16.89
CA PRO A 382 -14.62 19.24 16.07
C PRO A 382 -13.71 18.31 16.89
N ILE A 383 -13.25 18.78 18.05
CA ILE A 383 -12.38 18.02 18.96
C ILE A 383 -13.11 16.81 19.56
N LEU A 384 -14.38 16.97 19.95
CA LEU A 384 -15.18 15.86 20.47
C LEU A 384 -15.51 14.85 19.37
N MET A 385 -15.73 15.32 18.14
CA MET A 385 -15.98 14.48 16.98
C MET A 385 -14.77 13.58 16.67
N GLU A 386 -13.58 14.16 16.59
CA GLU A 386 -12.31 13.45 16.40
C GLU A 386 -12.11 12.37 17.47
N ALA A 387 -12.28 12.76 18.73
CA ALA A 387 -12.16 11.85 19.86
C ALA A 387 -13.16 10.69 19.81
N LEU A 388 -14.39 10.94 19.35
CA LEU A 388 -15.42 9.90 19.18
C LEU A 388 -15.12 8.96 18.00
N GLN A 389 -14.58 9.46 16.88
CA GLN A 389 -14.18 8.60 15.76
C GLN A 389 -13.01 7.69 16.15
N MET A 390 -12.03 8.21 16.89
CA MET A 390 -10.93 7.41 17.42
C MET A 390 -11.42 6.36 18.40
N LEU A 391 -12.30 6.73 19.34
CA LEU A 391 -12.90 5.78 20.29
C LEU A 391 -13.69 4.67 19.56
N LYS A 392 -14.46 5.03 18.53
CA LYS A 392 -15.18 4.08 17.67
C LYS A 392 -14.22 3.13 16.94
N PHE A 393 -13.11 3.65 16.45
CA PHE A 393 -12.07 2.86 15.78
C PHE A 393 -11.39 1.88 16.76
N PHE A 394 -10.99 2.35 17.95
CA PHE A 394 -10.41 1.49 19.00
C PHE A 394 -11.37 0.38 19.43
N PHE A 395 -12.64 0.70 19.73
CA PHE A 395 -13.63 -0.34 20.07
C PHE A 395 -13.91 -1.33 18.95
N LYS A 396 -13.82 -0.89 17.68
CA LYS A 396 -13.90 -1.81 16.53
C LYS A 396 -12.68 -2.73 16.43
N LYS A 397 -11.48 -2.22 16.68
CA LYS A 397 -10.26 -3.04 16.73
C LYS A 397 -10.24 -4.00 17.93
N GLU A 398 -10.80 -3.57 19.06
CA GLU A 398 -10.93 -4.35 20.28
C GLU A 398 -12.09 -5.33 20.27
N GLN A 399 -12.83 -5.51 19.15
CA GLN A 399 -14.06 -6.30 19.10
C GLN A 399 -14.00 -7.53 20.01
N LEU A 400 -14.64 -7.36 21.18
CA LEU A 400 -14.90 -8.40 22.15
C LEU A 400 -15.64 -9.49 21.40
N ASN A 401 -14.93 -10.57 21.10
CA ASN A 401 -15.49 -11.73 20.46
C ASN A 401 -16.39 -12.43 21.48
N PHE A 402 -17.64 -12.01 21.58
CA PHE A 402 -18.66 -12.63 22.45
C PHE A 402 -19.01 -14.08 22.04
N THR A 403 -18.38 -14.60 20.98
CA THR A 403 -18.50 -16.00 20.53
C THR A 403 -17.26 -16.85 20.84
N ARG A 404 -16.18 -16.30 21.43
CA ARG A 404 -15.11 -17.11 22.02
C ARG A 404 -15.37 -17.30 23.52
N GLY A 405 -16.09 -18.37 23.84
CA GLY A 405 -16.19 -18.90 25.20
C GLY A 405 -17.47 -18.50 25.93
N TRP A 406 -18.53 -19.29 25.70
CA TRP A 406 -19.33 -19.84 26.78
C TRP A 406 -19.31 -21.35 26.64
#